data_AF-A0A9W4MJG6-F1
#
_entry.id   AF-A0A9W4MJG6-F1
#
_cell.length_a   1.000
_cell.length_b   1.000
_cell.length_c   1.000
_cell.angle_alpha   90.00
_cell.angle_beta   90.00
_cell.angle_gamma   90.00
#
_symmetry.space_group_name_H-M   'P 1'
#
loop_
_entity.id
_entity.type
_entity.pdbx_description
1 polymer ?
#
loop_
_entity_poly.entity_id
_entity_poly.type
_entity_poly.pdbx_seq_one_letter_code
_entity_poly.pdbx_strand_id
1 'polypeptide(L)'
;MSFVLAQQQGWKADSLSAVPLGPFGPLREGVSGLSESNVNEKANPTAEFFMWEEFTTKPYFHPTAEKPSPPLKKIGEIFTPWPSWMVVASTRLFPDPENDQRLKSLFQVFDQGIKDFEADTAQIVKLLGTGELGCNYIEEDAKEWLKDVKFTNRTRGVDDKIIRDVVDVLKVAGVIDSALTSDEAVQRVIGIKR
;
A
#
# COMPACT_ATOMS: atom_id res chain seq x y z
N MET A 1 -6.20 0.85 -7.31
CA MET A 1 -6.69 -0.46 -6.86
C MET A 1 -8.17 -0.69 -7.15
N SER A 2 -9.08 0.25 -6.87
CA SER A 2 -10.51 0.13 -7.20
C SER A 2 -10.76 -0.22 -8.67
N PHE A 3 -10.05 0.41 -9.62
CA PHE A 3 -10.14 0.07 -11.06
C PHE A 3 -9.66 -1.36 -11.38
N VAL A 4 -8.62 -1.84 -10.71
CA VAL A 4 -8.11 -3.21 -10.89
C VAL A 4 -9.12 -4.22 -10.36
N LEU A 5 -9.71 -3.94 -9.19
CA LEU A 5 -10.79 -4.77 -8.64
C LEU A 5 -11.99 -4.79 -9.58
N ALA A 6 -12.44 -3.62 -10.07
CA ALA A 6 -13.52 -3.52 -11.03
C ALA A 6 -13.27 -4.38 -12.27
N GLN A 7 -12.06 -4.31 -12.82
CA GLN A 7 -11.64 -5.13 -13.96
C GLN A 7 -11.69 -6.64 -13.64
N GLN A 8 -11.14 -7.06 -12.50
CA GLN A 8 -11.15 -8.48 -12.08
C GLN A 8 -12.56 -9.02 -11.86
N GLN A 9 -13.48 -8.18 -11.40
CA GLN A 9 -14.89 -8.53 -11.18
C GLN A 9 -15.76 -8.34 -12.43
N GLY A 10 -15.21 -7.85 -13.54
CA GLY A 10 -15.97 -7.56 -14.76
C GLY A 10 -16.97 -6.40 -14.61
N TRP A 11 -16.75 -5.50 -13.65
CA TRP A 11 -17.54 -4.28 -13.50
C TRP A 11 -17.23 -3.30 -14.63
N LYS A 12 -18.21 -2.46 -14.98
CA LYS A 12 -17.99 -1.43 -15.99
C LYS A 12 -17.14 -0.31 -15.39
N ALA A 13 -16.23 0.27 -16.17
CA ALA A 13 -15.32 1.31 -15.69
C ALA A 13 -16.05 2.57 -15.16
N ASP A 14 -17.26 2.83 -15.66
CA ASP A 14 -18.14 3.94 -15.27
C ASP A 14 -19.10 3.60 -14.11
N SER A 15 -19.10 2.35 -13.61
CA SER A 15 -20.00 1.95 -12.52
C SER A 15 -19.50 2.35 -11.14
N LEU A 16 -18.28 2.88 -11.02
CA LEU A 16 -17.71 3.37 -9.77
C LEU A 16 -17.62 4.89 -9.78
N SER A 17 -18.19 5.54 -8.78
CA SER A 17 -18.04 6.98 -8.53
C SER A 17 -17.11 7.20 -7.35
N ALA A 18 -16.04 7.98 -7.54
CA ALA A 18 -15.13 8.32 -6.46
C ALA A 18 -15.72 9.42 -5.59
N VAL A 19 -15.79 9.20 -4.28
CA VAL A 19 -16.10 10.22 -3.28
C VAL A 19 -14.78 10.65 -2.64
N PRO A 20 -14.29 11.88 -2.88
CA PRO A 20 -13.07 12.36 -2.26
C PRO A 20 -13.27 12.50 -0.75
N LEU A 21 -12.63 11.63 0.01
CA LEU A 21 -12.59 11.66 1.46
C LEU A 21 -11.15 11.92 1.91
N GLY A 22 -11.00 12.33 3.17
CA GLY A 22 -9.69 12.56 3.78
C GLY A 22 -8.89 11.26 3.99
N PRO A 23 -7.91 11.28 4.92
CA PRO A 23 -7.12 10.09 5.23
C PRO A 23 -7.98 9.01 5.92
N PHE A 24 -7.34 8.04 6.57
CA PHE A 24 -8.01 6.87 7.11
C PHE A 24 -9.23 7.17 8.01
N GLY A 25 -9.17 8.17 8.91
CA GLY A 25 -10.31 8.54 9.75
C GLY A 25 -11.56 8.89 8.94
N PRO A 26 -11.52 9.93 8.08
CA PRO A 26 -12.63 10.28 7.20
C PRO A 26 -13.12 9.17 6.26
N LEU A 27 -12.26 8.23 5.83
CA LEU A 27 -12.70 7.06 5.05
C LEU A 27 -13.65 6.17 5.86
N ARG A 28 -13.35 5.95 7.15
CA ARG A 28 -14.21 5.17 8.05
C ARG A 28 -15.53 5.89 8.32
N GLU A 29 -15.48 7.20 8.57
CA GLU A 29 -16.68 8.02 8.79
C GLU A 29 -17.57 8.05 7.53
N GLY A 30 -16.97 8.08 6.33
CA GLY A 30 -17.71 8.07 5.07
C GLY A 30 -18.56 6.81 4.87
N VAL A 31 -18.09 5.64 5.32
CA VAL A 31 -18.86 4.38 5.19
C VAL A 31 -19.73 4.07 6.41
N SER A 32 -19.33 4.49 7.61
CA SER A 32 -20.14 4.29 8.82
C SER A 32 -21.25 5.33 8.93
N GLY A 33 -21.06 6.52 8.36
CA GLY A 33 -21.89 7.69 8.56
C GLY A 33 -21.82 8.29 9.97
N LEU A 34 -20.84 7.86 10.79
CA LEU A 34 -20.70 8.24 12.19
C LEU A 34 -19.33 8.89 12.41
N SER A 35 -19.32 10.11 12.95
CA SER A 35 -18.08 10.74 13.41
C SER A 35 -17.71 10.26 14.81
N GLU A 36 -16.42 10.07 15.04
CA GLU A 36 -15.88 9.77 16.38
C GLU A 36 -16.17 10.90 17.38
N SER A 37 -16.38 12.13 16.87
CA SER A 37 -16.67 13.31 17.68
C SER A 37 -18.13 13.42 18.12
N ASN A 38 -19.08 12.77 17.43
CA ASN A 38 -20.53 12.96 17.64
C ASN A 38 -21.31 11.64 17.49
N VAL A 39 -21.12 10.74 18.45
CA VAL A 39 -21.68 9.37 18.45
C VAL A 39 -23.23 9.32 18.54
N ASN A 40 -23.87 10.43 18.92
CA ASN A 40 -25.34 10.51 19.10
C ASN A 40 -26.11 10.93 17.84
N GLU A 41 -25.42 11.28 16.75
CA GLU A 41 -26.09 11.63 15.49
C GLU A 41 -26.53 10.39 14.72
N LYS A 42 -27.59 10.56 13.90
CA LYS A 42 -28.05 9.51 13.00
C LYS A 42 -26.97 9.28 11.93
N ALA A 43 -26.59 8.02 11.73
CA ALA A 43 -25.64 7.65 10.69
C ALA A 43 -26.05 8.19 9.31
N ASN A 44 -25.13 8.90 8.65
CA ASN A 44 -25.32 9.44 7.31
C ASN A 44 -24.11 9.11 6.41
N PRO A 45 -24.00 7.85 5.91
CA PRO A 45 -22.87 7.43 5.09
C PRO A 45 -22.84 8.17 3.75
N THR A 46 -21.65 8.54 3.31
CA THR A 46 -21.36 9.23 2.05
C THR A 46 -20.62 8.36 1.04
N ALA A 47 -20.22 7.15 1.42
CA ALA A 47 -19.59 6.16 0.55
C ALA A 47 -20.06 4.74 0.90
N GLU A 48 -20.10 3.85 -0.08
CA GLU A 48 -20.54 2.46 0.11
C GLU A 48 -19.42 1.55 0.63
N PHE A 49 -18.18 1.78 0.20
CA PHE A 49 -16.99 1.06 0.66
C PHE A 49 -15.72 1.89 0.44
N PHE A 50 -14.64 1.52 1.11
CA PHE A 50 -13.30 1.97 0.80
C PHE A 50 -12.34 0.79 0.77
N MET A 51 -11.15 0.97 0.20
CA MET A 51 -10.08 -0.03 0.20
C MET A 51 -8.89 0.54 0.95
N TRP A 52 -8.31 -0.25 1.87
CA TRP A 52 -7.15 0.16 2.67
C TRP A 52 -6.30 -1.06 3.04
N GLU A 53 -5.15 -0.81 3.65
CA GLU A 53 -4.24 -1.87 4.09
C GLU A 53 -4.88 -2.66 5.25
N GLU A 54 -4.73 -4.00 5.22
CA GLU A 54 -5.45 -4.95 6.08
C GLU A 54 -5.13 -4.74 7.56
N PHE A 55 -3.85 -4.77 7.94
CA PHE A 55 -3.44 -4.82 9.34
C PHE A 55 -3.70 -3.50 10.07
N THR A 56 -3.58 -2.37 9.36
CA THR A 56 -3.97 -1.05 9.86
C THR A 56 -5.49 -0.87 9.99
N THR A 57 -6.28 -1.64 9.24
CA THR A 57 -7.75 -1.59 9.27
C THR A 57 -8.36 -2.63 10.21
N LYS A 58 -7.65 -3.73 10.51
CA LYS A 58 -8.12 -4.86 11.33
C LYS A 58 -8.72 -4.46 12.68
N PRO A 59 -8.16 -3.51 13.45
CA PRO A 59 -8.77 -3.04 14.70
C PRO A 59 -10.17 -2.39 14.55
N TYR A 60 -10.60 -2.12 13.31
CA TYR A 60 -11.87 -1.48 13.00
C TYR A 60 -12.91 -2.42 12.40
N PHE A 61 -12.57 -3.67 12.09
CA PHE A 61 -13.52 -4.70 11.63
C PHE A 61 -13.44 -6.03 12.38
N HIS A 62 -12.37 -6.29 13.13
CA HIS A 62 -12.19 -7.51 13.90
C HIS A 62 -12.69 -7.31 15.34
N PRO A 63 -13.71 -8.07 15.79
CA PRO A 63 -14.17 -8.00 17.17
C PRO A 63 -13.10 -8.47 18.16
N THR A 64 -12.91 -7.75 19.24
CA THR A 64 -12.10 -8.17 20.40
C THR A 64 -12.93 -8.15 21.68
N ALA A 65 -12.37 -8.62 22.80
CA ALA A 65 -13.04 -8.51 24.10
C ALA A 65 -13.27 -7.04 24.51
N GLU A 66 -12.34 -6.15 24.14
CA GLU A 66 -12.40 -4.71 24.40
C GLU A 66 -13.31 -3.98 23.40
N LYS A 67 -13.41 -4.50 22.16
CA LYS A 67 -14.20 -3.91 21.07
C LYS A 67 -15.07 -4.99 20.39
N PRO A 68 -16.15 -5.45 21.04
CA PRO A 68 -16.97 -6.55 20.54
C PRO A 68 -17.81 -6.19 19.30
N SER A 69 -18.03 -4.90 19.06
CA SER A 69 -18.83 -4.37 17.94
C SER A 69 -18.01 -3.35 17.15
N PRO A 70 -17.09 -3.80 16.29
CA PRO A 70 -16.27 -2.89 15.49
C PRO A 70 -17.10 -2.13 14.44
N PRO A 71 -16.72 -0.90 14.07
CA PRO A 71 -17.54 -0.01 13.22
C PRO A 71 -17.57 -0.41 11.74
N LEU A 72 -16.64 -1.27 11.30
CA LEU A 72 -16.52 -1.69 9.91
C LEU A 72 -16.77 -3.19 9.74
N LYS A 73 -17.04 -3.57 8.49
CA LYS A 73 -17.13 -4.95 8.05
C LYS A 73 -16.18 -5.16 6.87
N LYS A 74 -15.27 -6.12 6.97
CA LYS A 74 -14.47 -6.58 5.83
C LYS A 74 -15.37 -7.34 4.85
N ILE A 75 -15.40 -6.91 3.59
CA ILE A 75 -16.22 -7.53 2.53
C ILE A 75 -15.38 -8.30 1.49
N GLY A 76 -14.07 -8.14 1.50
CA GLY A 76 -13.15 -8.82 0.60
C GLY A 76 -11.72 -8.30 0.74
N GLU A 77 -10.83 -8.84 -0.07
CA GLU A 77 -9.43 -8.44 -0.18
C GLU A 77 -8.93 -8.61 -1.61
N ILE A 78 -7.88 -7.88 -1.97
CA ILE A 78 -7.22 -7.97 -3.27
C ILE A 78 -5.74 -7.69 -3.09
N PHE A 79 -4.91 -8.56 -3.65
CA PHE A 79 -3.46 -8.35 -3.67
C PHE A 79 -3.08 -7.45 -4.84
N THR A 80 -2.11 -6.55 -4.61
CA THR A 80 -1.51 -5.77 -5.70
C THR A 80 -0.75 -6.72 -6.63
N PRO A 81 -0.94 -6.64 -7.95
CA PRO A 81 -0.20 -7.49 -8.89
C PRO A 81 1.25 -7.02 -9.10
N TRP A 82 1.69 -5.97 -8.39
CA TRP A 82 3.01 -5.36 -8.44
C TRP A 82 3.56 -5.12 -7.02
N PRO A 83 4.86 -4.79 -6.87
CA PRO A 83 5.46 -4.51 -5.57
C PRO A 83 4.72 -3.40 -4.82
N SER A 84 4.46 -3.62 -3.54
CA SER A 84 3.74 -2.68 -2.68
C SER A 84 4.54 -1.42 -2.34
N TRP A 85 5.87 -1.47 -2.49
CA TRP A 85 6.79 -0.37 -2.17
C TRP A 85 7.83 -0.16 -3.26
N MET A 86 8.16 1.11 -3.51
CA MET A 86 9.20 1.54 -4.45
C MET A 86 10.00 2.69 -3.82
N VAL A 87 11.29 2.78 -4.15
CA VAL A 87 12.15 3.92 -3.78
C VAL A 87 12.16 4.91 -4.94
N VAL A 88 11.79 6.15 -4.67
CA VAL A 88 11.81 7.25 -5.65
C VAL A 88 12.80 8.32 -5.24
N ALA A 89 13.45 8.95 -6.22
CA ALA A 89 14.44 10.00 -6.00
C ALA A 89 14.16 11.20 -6.91
N SER A 90 14.41 12.41 -6.40
CA SER A 90 14.26 13.65 -7.18
C SER A 90 15.30 13.71 -8.30
N THR A 91 14.86 13.80 -9.54
CA THR A 91 15.75 13.97 -10.71
C THR A 91 16.54 15.28 -10.67
N ARG A 92 16.05 16.30 -9.97
CA ARG A 92 16.78 17.56 -9.75
C ARG A 92 17.96 17.38 -8.80
N LEU A 93 17.83 16.54 -7.78
CA LEU A 93 18.88 16.30 -6.77
C LEU A 93 19.84 15.18 -7.18
N PHE A 94 19.37 14.25 -8.01
CA PHE A 94 20.10 13.08 -8.49
C PHE A 94 19.97 13.00 -10.01
N PRO A 95 20.65 13.90 -10.77
CA PRO A 95 20.56 13.91 -12.24
C PRO A 95 21.27 12.70 -12.88
N ASP A 96 22.22 12.08 -12.17
CA ASP A 96 22.88 10.83 -12.56
C ASP A 96 22.81 9.82 -11.39
N PRO A 97 21.64 9.20 -11.16
CA PRO A 97 21.42 8.33 -10.00
C PRO A 97 22.22 7.02 -10.07
N GLU A 98 22.65 6.61 -11.26
CA GLU A 98 23.46 5.41 -11.45
C GLU A 98 24.85 5.58 -10.82
N ASN A 99 25.46 6.76 -10.97
CA ASN A 99 26.82 7.00 -10.46
C ASN A 99 26.88 7.72 -9.10
N ASP A 100 25.72 8.12 -8.54
CA ASP A 100 25.66 8.86 -7.27
C ASP A 100 26.06 7.99 -6.06
N GLN A 101 27.13 8.38 -5.36
CA GLN A 101 27.66 7.63 -4.22
C GLN A 101 26.74 7.67 -3.00
N ARG A 102 25.95 8.74 -2.80
CA ARG A 102 25.01 8.83 -1.67
C ARG A 102 23.89 7.80 -1.85
N LEU A 103 23.36 7.67 -3.07
CA LEU A 103 22.38 6.63 -3.39
C LEU A 103 22.99 5.23 -3.23
N LYS A 104 24.23 5.02 -3.69
CA LYS A 104 24.92 3.74 -3.50
C LYS A 104 25.02 3.36 -2.01
N SER A 105 25.47 4.28 -1.16
CA SER A 105 25.54 4.06 0.29
C SER A 105 24.16 3.84 0.91
N LEU A 106 23.15 4.60 0.48
CA LEU A 106 21.78 4.44 0.98
C LEU A 106 21.21 3.05 0.70
N PHE A 107 21.36 2.54 -0.53
CA PHE A 107 20.90 1.19 -0.88
C PHE A 107 21.67 0.10 -0.13
N GLN A 108 22.96 0.30 0.17
CA GLN A 108 23.71 -0.64 1.03
C GLN A 108 23.13 -0.69 2.45
N VAL A 109 22.75 0.45 3.01
CA VAL A 109 22.09 0.52 4.32
C VAL A 109 20.72 -0.17 4.27
N PHE A 110 19.93 0.03 3.22
CA PHE A 110 18.65 -0.66 3.06
C PHE A 110 18.81 -2.18 2.93
N ASP A 111 19.75 -2.64 2.10
CA ASP A 111 20.05 -4.07 1.95
C ASP A 111 20.52 -4.68 3.28
N GLN A 112 21.28 -3.94 4.09
CA GLN A 112 21.67 -4.39 5.43
C GLN A 112 20.46 -4.44 6.38
N GLY A 113 19.61 -3.41 6.39
CA GLY A 113 18.41 -3.39 7.22
C GLY A 113 17.44 -4.53 6.92
N ILE A 114 17.32 -4.93 5.64
CA ILE A 114 16.54 -6.11 5.25
C ILE A 114 17.16 -7.39 5.83
N LYS A 115 18.49 -7.55 5.76
CA LYS A 115 19.16 -8.72 6.35
C LYS A 115 18.98 -8.77 7.87
N ASP A 116 19.11 -7.63 8.54
CA ASP A 116 18.93 -7.54 9.99
C ASP A 116 17.48 -7.86 10.38
N PHE A 117 16.50 -7.40 9.59
CA PHE A 117 15.09 -7.74 9.73
C PHE A 117 14.85 -9.26 9.59
N GLU A 118 15.41 -9.87 8.55
CA GLU A 118 15.23 -11.30 8.27
C GLU A 118 15.95 -12.20 9.29
N ALA A 119 17.02 -11.70 9.92
CA ALA A 119 17.80 -12.43 10.90
C ALA A 119 17.10 -12.60 12.27
N ASP A 120 16.24 -11.65 12.67
CA ASP A 120 15.56 -11.67 13.98
C ASP A 120 14.11 -11.18 13.90
N THR A 121 13.26 -12.01 13.29
CA THR A 121 11.82 -11.73 13.17
C THR A 121 11.09 -11.65 14.52
N ALA A 122 11.63 -12.25 15.59
CA ALA A 122 11.04 -12.15 16.92
C ALA A 122 11.17 -10.73 17.49
N GLN A 123 12.33 -10.10 17.30
CA GLN A 123 12.54 -8.69 17.65
C GLN A 123 11.63 -7.77 16.81
N ILE A 124 11.38 -8.10 15.54
CA ILE A 124 10.45 -7.36 14.68
C ILE A 124 9.02 -7.40 15.24
N VAL A 125 8.52 -8.57 15.63
CA VAL A 125 7.19 -8.70 16.24
C VAL A 125 7.06 -7.78 17.46
N LYS A 126 8.09 -7.77 18.32
CA LYS A 126 8.12 -6.88 19.48
C LYS A 126 8.07 -5.41 19.07
N LEU A 127 8.88 -5.01 18.09
CA LEU A 127 8.97 -3.63 17.61
C LEU A 127 7.65 -3.13 17.00
N LEU A 128 6.95 -3.98 16.23
CA LEU A 128 5.65 -3.65 15.64
C LEU A 128 4.54 -3.45 16.70
N GLY A 129 4.72 -3.99 17.90
CA GLY A 129 3.80 -3.81 19.03
C GLY A 129 4.11 -2.62 19.93
N THR A 130 5.26 -1.95 19.80
CA THR A 130 5.63 -0.83 20.71
C THR A 130 4.90 0.47 20.39
N GLY A 131 4.38 0.63 19.17
CA GLY A 131 3.84 1.90 18.69
C GLY A 131 4.90 2.90 18.21
N GLU A 132 6.19 2.65 18.46
CA GLU A 132 7.27 3.59 18.11
C GLU A 132 7.39 3.83 16.59
N LEU A 133 6.99 2.83 15.79
CA LEU A 133 6.97 2.92 14.33
C LEU A 133 5.66 3.52 13.77
N GLY A 134 4.77 4.02 14.62
CA GLY A 134 3.44 4.49 14.23
C GLY A 134 2.47 3.36 13.86
N CYS A 135 2.84 2.12 14.14
CA CYS A 135 2.03 0.91 13.96
C CYS A 135 1.79 0.27 15.34
N ASN A 136 0.57 -0.18 15.62
CA ASN A 136 0.19 -0.80 16.90
C ASN A 136 -0.35 -2.20 16.66
N TYR A 137 0.54 -3.13 16.29
CA TYR A 137 0.13 -4.49 15.94
C TYR A 137 0.15 -5.34 17.21
N ILE A 138 -0.92 -6.10 17.46
CA ILE A 138 -0.84 -7.17 18.46
C ILE A 138 0.10 -8.28 17.96
N GLU A 139 0.64 -9.08 18.88
CA GLU A 139 1.64 -10.10 18.56
C GLU A 139 1.17 -11.06 17.47
N GLU A 140 -0.09 -11.48 17.53
CA GLU A 140 -0.73 -12.37 16.57
C GLU A 140 -0.78 -11.75 15.17
N ASP A 141 -1.11 -10.47 15.08
CA ASP A 141 -1.23 -9.73 13.82
C ASP A 141 0.14 -9.49 13.18
N ALA A 142 1.15 -9.16 13.99
CA ALA A 142 2.52 -9.02 13.52
C ALA A 142 3.08 -10.35 13.00
N LYS A 143 2.79 -11.46 13.67
CA LYS A 143 3.16 -12.81 13.21
C LYS A 143 2.45 -13.21 11.94
N GLU A 144 1.17 -12.84 11.78
CA GLU A 144 0.43 -13.10 10.55
C GLU A 144 1.01 -12.30 9.38
N TRP A 145 1.25 -11.00 9.59
CA TRP A 145 1.87 -10.12 8.60
C TRP A 145 3.24 -10.63 8.12
N LEU A 146 4.04 -11.18 9.04
CA LEU A 146 5.36 -11.75 8.72
C LEU A 146 5.32 -12.97 7.79
N LYS A 147 4.18 -13.65 7.65
CA LYS A 147 4.06 -14.80 6.73
C LYS A 147 4.09 -14.38 5.26
N ASP A 148 3.55 -13.20 4.97
CA ASP A 148 3.33 -12.72 3.61
C ASP A 148 4.33 -11.64 3.19
N VAL A 149 4.90 -10.89 4.16
CA VAL A 149 5.89 -9.86 3.84
C VAL A 149 7.14 -10.49 3.21
N LYS A 150 7.53 -9.96 2.05
CA LYS A 150 8.76 -10.33 1.37
C LYS A 150 9.47 -9.09 0.88
N PHE A 151 10.67 -8.86 1.40
CA PHE A 151 11.54 -7.82 0.90
C PHE A 151 12.32 -8.32 -0.32
N THR A 152 12.80 -7.38 -1.13
CA THR A 152 13.66 -7.70 -2.27
C THR A 152 15.06 -8.09 -1.79
N ASN A 153 15.68 -9.08 -2.42
CA ASN A 153 17.07 -9.48 -2.13
C ASN A 153 18.10 -8.38 -2.43
N ARG A 154 17.71 -7.37 -3.22
CA ARG A 154 18.51 -6.19 -3.54
C ARG A 154 17.57 -5.02 -3.76
N THR A 155 17.83 -3.90 -3.09
CA THR A 155 17.02 -2.69 -3.18
C THR A 155 17.43 -1.79 -4.33
N ARG A 156 18.71 -1.83 -4.74
CA ARG A 156 19.22 -1.04 -5.85
C ARG A 156 18.71 -1.56 -7.21
N GLY A 157 18.10 -0.66 -7.96
CA GLY A 157 17.69 -0.87 -9.35
C GLY A 157 16.37 -1.63 -9.48
N VAL A 158 15.67 -1.39 -10.59
CA VAL A 158 14.35 -1.97 -10.89
C VAL A 158 14.40 -2.72 -12.22
N ASP A 159 13.75 -3.89 -12.26
CA ASP A 159 13.54 -4.66 -13.49
C ASP A 159 12.49 -3.95 -14.35
N ASP A 160 12.78 -3.73 -15.63
CA ASP A 160 11.86 -3.04 -16.53
C ASP A 160 10.56 -3.82 -16.76
N LYS A 161 10.59 -5.15 -16.62
CA LYS A 161 9.39 -5.98 -16.67
C LYS A 161 8.34 -5.53 -15.65
N ILE A 162 8.75 -5.17 -14.43
CA ILE A 162 7.82 -4.71 -13.38
C ILE A 162 7.04 -3.48 -13.86
N ILE A 163 7.75 -2.50 -14.44
CA ILE A 163 7.13 -1.27 -14.93
C ILE A 163 6.23 -1.56 -16.13
N ARG A 164 6.65 -2.43 -17.04
CA ARG A 164 5.84 -2.85 -18.20
C ARG A 164 4.53 -3.50 -17.76
N ASP A 165 4.60 -4.45 -16.84
CA ASP A 165 3.41 -5.14 -16.31
C ASP A 165 2.43 -4.16 -15.65
N VAL A 166 2.93 -3.20 -14.87
CA VAL A 166 2.11 -2.16 -14.23
C VAL A 166 1.42 -1.28 -15.29
N VAL A 167 2.17 -0.81 -16.29
CA VAL A 167 1.64 0.03 -17.37
C VAL A 167 0.54 -0.70 -18.12
N ASP A 168 0.73 -1.98 -18.44
CA ASP A 168 -0.27 -2.77 -19.16
C ASP A 168 -1.57 -2.89 -18.34
N VAL A 169 -1.49 -3.18 -17.04
CA VAL A 169 -2.69 -3.24 -16.18
C VAL A 169 -3.37 -1.87 -16.10
N LEU A 170 -2.61 -0.78 -15.90
CA LEU A 170 -3.18 0.55 -15.75
C LEU A 170 -3.82 1.07 -17.04
N LYS A 171 -3.31 0.69 -18.22
CA LYS A 171 -3.94 0.98 -19.51
C LYS A 171 -5.28 0.27 -19.65
N VAL A 172 -5.32 -1.04 -19.37
CA VAL A 172 -6.58 -1.81 -19.47
C VAL A 172 -7.61 -1.29 -18.47
N ALA A 173 -7.16 -0.85 -17.29
CA ALA A 173 -7.99 -0.21 -16.28
C ALA A 173 -8.41 1.23 -16.65
N GLY A 174 -7.93 1.81 -17.76
CA GLY A 174 -8.27 3.16 -18.21
C GLY A 174 -7.69 4.28 -17.33
N VAL A 175 -6.68 3.98 -16.50
CA VAL A 175 -6.08 4.93 -15.55
C VAL A 175 -5.03 5.82 -16.20
N ILE A 176 -4.33 5.31 -17.22
CA ILE A 176 -3.31 6.02 -17.99
C ILE A 176 -3.61 5.96 -19.48
N ASP A 177 -3.01 6.87 -20.25
CA ASP A 177 -3.20 6.93 -21.69
C ASP A 177 -2.77 5.61 -22.37
N SER A 178 -3.69 5.05 -23.15
CA SER A 178 -3.45 3.86 -23.97
C SER A 178 -2.31 4.03 -24.98
N ALA A 179 -2.02 5.27 -25.40
CA ALA A 179 -0.96 5.61 -26.35
C ALA A 179 0.45 5.61 -25.72
N LEU A 180 0.57 5.70 -24.38
CA LEU A 180 1.88 5.70 -23.70
C LEU A 180 2.58 4.37 -23.97
N THR A 181 3.72 4.35 -24.65
CA THR A 181 4.41 3.08 -24.89
C THR A 181 5.10 2.56 -23.61
N SER A 182 5.23 1.24 -23.46
CA SER A 182 5.86 0.68 -22.26
C SER A 182 7.36 1.02 -22.19
N ASP A 183 8.03 1.20 -23.33
CA ASP A 183 9.42 1.68 -23.38
C ASP A 183 9.55 3.12 -22.91
N GLU A 184 8.64 4.00 -23.36
CA GLU A 184 8.59 5.38 -22.91
C GLU A 184 8.32 5.47 -21.41
N ALA A 185 7.39 4.66 -20.88
CA ALA A 185 7.13 4.60 -19.45
C ALA A 185 8.37 4.17 -18.66
N VAL A 186 9.06 3.12 -19.10
CA VAL A 186 10.31 2.64 -18.50
C VAL A 186 11.37 3.73 -18.48
N GLN A 187 11.58 4.45 -19.58
CA GLN A 187 12.54 5.55 -19.66
C GLN A 187 12.18 6.72 -18.74
N ARG A 188 10.88 7.00 -18.55
CA ARG A 188 10.41 8.11 -17.71
C ARG A 188 10.55 7.82 -16.21
N VAL A 189 10.43 6.56 -15.77
CA VAL A 189 10.27 6.25 -14.34
C VAL A 189 11.43 5.46 -13.72
N ILE A 190 12.24 4.75 -14.51
CA ILE A 190 13.38 3.99 -13.98
C ILE A 190 14.61 4.89 -13.94
N GLY A 191 15.04 5.27 -12.73
CA GLY A 191 16.30 5.98 -12.53
C GLY A 191 17.54 5.06 -12.55
N ILE A 192 17.42 3.85 -12.00
CA ILE A 192 18.50 2.85 -11.93
C ILE A 192 17.92 1.54 -12.44
N LYS A 193 18.49 0.98 -13.50
CA LYS A 193 18.02 -0.28 -14.09
C LYS A 193 18.71 -1.47 -13.43
N ARG A 194 17.99 -2.59 -13.27
CA ARG A 194 18.54 -3.87 -12.80
C ARG A 194 19.04 -4.73 -13.96
#